data_AF-A0A395IWI1-F1
#
_entry.id   AF-A0A395IWI1-F1
#
_cell.length_a   1.000
_cell.length_b   1.000
_cell.length_c   1.000
_cell.angle_alpha   90.00
_cell.angle_beta   90.00
_cell.angle_gamma   90.00
#
_symmetry.space_group_name_H-M   'P 1'
#
loop_
_entity.id
_entity.type
_entity.pdbx_description
1 polymer ?
#
loop_
_entity_poly.entity_id
_entity_poly.type
_entity_poly.pdbx_seq_one_letter_code
_entity_poly.pdbx_strand_id
1 'polypeptide(L)'
;MDLRGFPPKFKNVEDMANCILESKGAKRVGKLWAYRFVKRRIELKTRFSRVYDFQRALCEDPKLIEEWFRLVANMRAKYGILDGDFYNFDETGFMMGIICAAMVVTSAERCGRSKSIQPGNREWATAIICGNGEGETIPPFLVVQGQVHLSNWYTETDLPAEWAIKTYI
;
A
#
# COMPACT_ATOMS: atom_id res chain seq x y z
N MET A 1 -26.05 12.50 -5.18
CA MET A 1 -24.69 12.35 -4.63
C MET A 1 -23.84 11.78 -5.74
N ASP A 2 -22.94 12.58 -6.27
CA ASP A 2 -22.11 12.26 -7.44
C ASP A 2 -21.08 11.16 -7.10
N LEU A 3 -20.78 10.36 -8.12
CA LEU A 3 -19.86 9.23 -8.25
C LEU A 3 -18.40 9.53 -7.85
N ARG A 4 -18.10 10.68 -7.23
CA ARG A 4 -16.77 11.13 -6.78
C ARG A 4 -16.74 11.72 -5.37
N GLY A 5 -17.83 11.60 -4.58
CA GLY A 5 -17.86 12.14 -3.22
C GLY A 5 -16.97 11.34 -2.25
N PHE A 6 -16.05 12.00 -1.54
CA PHE A 6 -15.31 11.39 -0.43
C PHE A 6 -16.25 10.72 0.59
N PRO A 7 -15.90 9.55 1.13
CA PRO A 7 -16.77 8.85 2.07
C PRO A 7 -17.02 9.74 3.31
N PRO A 8 -18.29 9.98 3.68
CA PRO A 8 -18.62 10.85 4.80
C PRO A 8 -18.13 10.23 6.11
N LYS A 9 -17.50 11.03 6.97
CA LYS A 9 -17.16 10.61 8.34
C LYS A 9 -18.41 10.59 9.19
N PHE A 10 -18.37 9.91 10.34
CA PHE A 10 -19.46 9.91 11.32
C PHE A 10 -19.92 11.31 11.69
N LYS A 11 -18.99 12.27 11.79
CA LYS A 11 -19.32 13.67 12.08
C LYS A 11 -20.13 14.30 10.95
N ASN A 12 -19.78 14.06 9.69
CA ASN A 12 -20.57 14.53 8.55
C ASN A 12 -22.00 13.95 8.58
N VAL A 13 -22.16 12.67 8.92
CA VAL A 13 -23.47 12.02 9.05
C VAL A 13 -24.29 12.65 10.18
N GLU A 14 -23.66 12.96 11.32
CA GLU A 14 -24.28 13.67 12.44
C GLU A 14 -24.71 15.08 12.06
N ASP A 15 -23.85 15.82 11.36
CA ASP A 15 -24.11 17.20 10.95
C ASP A 15 -25.26 17.26 9.93
N MET A 16 -25.28 16.36 8.95
CA MET A 16 -26.39 16.22 8.00
C MET A 16 -27.72 15.92 8.71
N ALA A 17 -27.71 15.03 9.70
CA ALA A 17 -28.92 14.72 10.48
C ALA A 17 -29.39 15.94 11.31
N ASN A 18 -28.45 16.67 11.92
CA ASN A 18 -28.77 17.88 12.68
C ASN A 18 -29.31 19.00 11.80
N CYS A 19 -28.79 19.20 10.58
CA CYS A 19 -29.34 20.16 9.63
C CYS A 19 -30.81 19.86 9.28
N ILE A 20 -31.16 18.57 9.11
CA ILE A 20 -32.55 18.16 8.83
C ILE A 20 -33.46 18.35 10.06
N LEU A 21 -32.93 18.15 11.27
CA LEU A 21 -33.71 18.33 12.50
C LEU A 21 -33.95 19.81 12.79
N GLU A 22 -32.95 20.66 12.56
CA GLU A 22 -33.02 22.10 12.74
C GLU A 22 -34.08 22.73 11.83
N SER A 23 -34.16 22.32 10.56
CA SER A 23 -35.22 22.78 9.65
C SER A 23 -36.63 22.34 10.06
N LYS A 24 -36.74 21.36 10.96
CA LYS A 24 -38.00 20.85 11.52
C LYS A 24 -38.26 21.32 12.96
N GLY A 25 -37.43 22.20 13.50
CA GLY A 25 -37.53 22.67 14.89
C GLY A 25 -37.31 21.57 15.93
N ALA A 26 -36.65 20.47 15.55
CA ALA A 26 -36.43 19.31 16.42
C ALA A 26 -35.08 19.39 17.15
N LYS A 27 -34.97 18.65 18.26
CA LYS A 27 -33.73 18.55 19.04
C LYS A 27 -32.65 17.81 18.25
N ARG A 28 -31.39 18.22 18.44
CA ARG A 28 -30.20 17.59 17.85
C ARG A 28 -30.03 16.12 18.25
N VAL A 29 -29.35 15.36 17.41
CA VAL A 29 -29.02 13.95 17.69
C VAL A 29 -28.00 13.81 18.83
N GLY A 30 -28.07 12.69 19.55
CA GLY A 30 -27.10 12.37 20.61
C GLY A 30 -25.71 11.97 20.06
N LYS A 31 -24.66 12.11 20.87
CA LYS A 31 -23.25 11.87 20.48
C LYS A 31 -22.97 10.51 19.82
N LEU A 32 -23.69 9.45 20.22
CA LEU A 32 -23.52 8.09 19.69
C LEU A 32 -24.48 7.76 18.54
N TRP A 33 -25.30 8.72 18.11
CA TRP A 33 -26.37 8.47 17.14
C TRP A 33 -25.81 8.01 15.79
N ALA A 34 -24.80 8.68 15.24
CA ALA A 34 -24.24 8.33 13.94
C ALA A 34 -23.62 6.92 13.94
N TYR A 35 -22.92 6.55 15.02
CA TYR A 35 -22.37 5.19 15.19
C TYR A 35 -23.48 4.13 15.25
N ARG A 36 -24.51 4.37 16.07
CA ARG A 36 -25.66 3.46 16.20
C ARG A 36 -26.49 3.38 14.91
N PHE A 37 -26.58 4.48 14.17
CA PHE A 37 -27.26 4.55 12.87
C PHE A 37 -26.58 3.64 11.85
N VAL A 38 -25.26 3.77 11.68
CA VAL A 38 -24.49 2.91 10.77
C VAL A 38 -24.54 1.45 11.22
N LYS A 39 -24.40 1.16 12.52
CA LYS A 39 -24.47 -0.22 13.04
C LYS A 39 -25.83 -0.90 12.80
N ARG A 40 -26.92 -0.14 12.80
CA ARG A 40 -28.28 -0.65 12.63
C ARG A 40 -28.65 -0.91 11.17
N ARG A 41 -27.94 -0.31 10.21
CA ARG A 41 -28.22 -0.45 8.77
C ARG A 41 -27.22 -1.42 8.17
N ILE A 42 -27.68 -2.62 7.84
CA ILE A 42 -26.85 -3.68 7.26
C ILE A 42 -26.24 -3.28 5.91
N GLU A 43 -26.87 -2.31 5.24
CA GLU A 43 -26.43 -1.73 3.98
C GLU A 43 -25.23 -0.79 4.15
N LEU A 44 -24.95 -0.33 5.38
CA LEU A 44 -23.86 0.59 5.68
C LEU A 44 -22.71 -0.16 6.36
N LYS A 45 -21.49 -0.03 5.82
CA LYS A 45 -20.28 -0.61 6.40
C LYS A 45 -19.24 0.48 6.62
N THR A 46 -18.54 0.42 7.76
CA THR A 46 -17.36 1.23 7.98
C THR A 46 -16.14 0.56 7.37
N ARG A 47 -15.34 1.35 6.66
CA ARG A 47 -14.06 0.95 6.08
C ARG A 47 -13.03 2.03 6.37
N PHE A 48 -11.79 1.62 6.59
CA PHE A 48 -10.68 2.56 6.58
C PHE A 48 -10.53 3.10 5.16
N SER A 49 -10.57 4.42 5.02
CA SER A 49 -10.17 5.07 3.77
C SER A 49 -8.67 4.90 3.63
N ARG A 50 -8.21 4.43 2.47
CA ARG A 50 -6.80 4.49 2.11
C ARG A 50 -6.51 5.93 1.69
N VAL A 51 -5.43 6.50 2.21
CA VAL A 51 -4.91 7.78 1.70
C VAL A 51 -4.52 7.51 0.25
N TYR A 52 -5.23 8.15 -0.65
CA TYR A 52 -4.95 8.08 -2.07
C TYR A 52 -4.22 9.37 -2.44
N ASP A 53 -3.08 9.25 -3.11
CA ASP A 53 -2.22 10.39 -3.41
C ASP A 53 -2.96 11.38 -4.33
N PHE A 54 -3.05 12.64 -3.90
CA PHE A 54 -3.81 13.65 -4.61
C PHE A 54 -3.22 13.96 -5.98
N GLN A 55 -1.89 13.90 -6.12
CA GLN A 55 -1.24 14.12 -7.41
C GLN A 55 -1.54 12.94 -8.36
N ARG A 56 -1.53 11.70 -7.86
CA ARG A 56 -1.99 10.54 -8.64
C ARG A 56 -3.43 10.71 -9.11
N ALA A 57 -4.33 11.16 -8.24
CA ALA A 57 -5.73 11.42 -8.60
C ALA A 57 -5.91 12.47 -9.70
N LEU A 58 -5.03 13.48 -9.74
CA LEU A 58 -5.06 14.51 -10.77
C LEU A 58 -4.47 14.04 -12.10
N CYS A 59 -3.54 13.07 -12.06
CA CYS A 59 -2.89 12.53 -13.24
C CYS A 59 -3.66 11.36 -13.89
N GLU A 60 -4.62 10.75 -13.20
CA GLU A 60 -5.48 9.70 -13.75
C GLU A 60 -6.63 10.30 -14.56
N ASP A 61 -6.44 10.48 -15.87
CA ASP A 61 -7.54 10.70 -16.81
C ASP A 61 -8.15 9.35 -17.21
N PRO A 62 -9.40 9.03 -16.82
CA PRO A 62 -10.02 7.76 -17.13
C PRO A 62 -10.05 7.45 -18.63
N LYS A 63 -10.22 8.47 -19.49
CA LYS A 63 -10.25 8.26 -20.95
C LYS A 63 -8.88 7.87 -21.47
N LEU A 64 -7.83 8.56 -21.02
CA LEU A 64 -6.46 8.26 -21.42
C LEU A 64 -6.06 6.83 -20.99
N ILE A 65 -6.44 6.44 -19.77
CA ILE A 65 -6.19 5.10 -19.23
C ILE A 65 -6.95 4.05 -20.06
N GLU A 66 -8.23 4.28 -20.36
CA GLU A 66 -9.04 3.36 -21.18
C GLU A 66 -8.46 3.21 -22.60
N GLU A 67 -8.08 4.32 -23.24
CA GLU A 67 -7.47 4.31 -24.56
C GLU A 67 -6.15 3.54 -24.58
N TRP A 68 -5.32 3.71 -23.55
CA TRP A 68 -4.07 2.96 -23.38
C TRP A 68 -4.33 1.46 -23.24
N PHE A 69 -5.26 1.04 -22.37
CA PHE A 69 -5.58 -0.39 -22.21
C PHE A 69 -6.17 -1.00 -23.50
N ARG A 70 -6.99 -0.24 -24.23
CA ARG A 70 -7.50 -0.68 -25.54
C ARG A 70 -6.37 -0.87 -26.55
N LEU A 71 -5.38 0.03 -26.57
CA LEU A 71 -4.20 -0.11 -27.42
C LEU A 71 -3.41 -1.38 -27.07
N VAL A 72 -3.16 -1.61 -25.78
CA VAL A 72 -2.47 -2.83 -25.29
C VAL A 72 -3.24 -4.09 -25.70
N ALA A 73 -4.56 -4.13 -25.53
CA ALA A 73 -5.39 -5.27 -25.94
C ALA A 73 -5.32 -5.53 -27.45
N ASN A 74 -5.36 -4.47 -28.26
CA ASN A 74 -5.23 -4.57 -29.72
C ASN A 74 -3.84 -5.10 -30.13
N MET A 75 -2.77 -4.62 -29.49
CA MET A 75 -1.41 -5.10 -29.73
C MET A 75 -1.27 -6.58 -29.36
N ARG A 76 -1.83 -6.96 -28.20
CA ARG A 76 -1.86 -8.35 -27.75
C ARG A 76 -2.52 -9.26 -28.78
N ALA A 77 -3.71 -8.88 -29.27
CA ALA A 77 -4.44 -9.64 -30.28
C ALA A 77 -3.71 -9.69 -31.63
N LYS A 78 -3.12 -8.58 -32.07
CA LYS A 78 -2.44 -8.48 -33.37
C LYS A 78 -1.17 -9.34 -33.45
N TYR A 79 -0.39 -9.39 -32.37
CA TYR A 79 0.90 -10.07 -32.35
C TYR A 79 0.86 -11.41 -31.61
N GLY A 80 -0.29 -11.82 -31.07
CA GLY A 80 -0.43 -13.09 -30.35
C GLY A 80 0.35 -13.12 -29.02
N ILE A 81 0.47 -11.98 -28.34
CA ILE A 81 1.22 -11.86 -27.08
C ILE A 81 0.42 -12.56 -25.96
N LEU A 82 1.07 -13.45 -25.23
CA LEU A 82 0.49 -14.23 -24.14
C LEU A 82 0.79 -13.58 -22.77
N ASP A 83 0.11 -14.03 -21.72
CA ASP A 83 0.33 -13.47 -20.37
C ASP A 83 1.76 -13.75 -19.85
N GLY A 84 2.38 -14.86 -20.28
CA GLY A 84 3.79 -15.15 -20.02
C GLY A 84 4.79 -14.19 -20.70
N ASP A 85 4.39 -13.51 -21.77
CA ASP A 85 5.27 -12.55 -22.47
C ASP A 85 5.30 -11.17 -21.78
N PHE A 86 4.34 -10.89 -20.89
CA PHE A 86 4.25 -9.62 -20.17
C PHE A 86 5.05 -9.67 -18.88
N TYR A 87 6.26 -9.14 -18.91
CA TYR A 87 7.07 -8.92 -17.72
C TYR A 87 6.87 -7.51 -17.19
N ASN A 88 6.52 -7.40 -15.91
CA ASN A 88 6.55 -6.14 -15.17
C ASN A 88 7.72 -6.15 -14.20
N PHE A 89 8.26 -4.97 -13.89
CA PHE A 89 9.29 -4.82 -12.86
C PHE A 89 8.92 -3.70 -11.90
N ASP A 90 9.34 -3.84 -10.65
CA ASP A 90 9.18 -2.80 -9.64
C ASP A 90 10.35 -2.81 -8.65
N GLU A 91 10.54 -1.68 -7.98
CA GLU A 91 11.59 -1.48 -6.98
C GLU A 91 10.99 -1.53 -5.57
N THR A 92 11.61 -2.31 -4.69
CA THR A 92 11.25 -2.34 -3.27
C THR A 92 12.48 -2.06 -2.39
N GLY A 93 12.33 -1.11 -1.47
CA GLY A 93 13.36 -0.71 -0.51
C GLY A 93 13.17 -1.40 0.84
N PHE A 94 14.24 -2.00 1.34
CA PHE A 94 14.35 -2.59 2.66
C PHE A 94 15.27 -1.73 3.53
N MET A 95 14.76 -1.25 4.66
CA MET A 95 15.60 -0.55 5.62
C MET A 95 16.20 -1.53 6.61
N MET A 96 17.53 -1.66 6.57
CA MET A 96 18.27 -2.50 7.49
C MET A 96 18.24 -1.88 8.89
N GLY A 97 18.16 -2.72 9.93
CA GLY A 97 18.17 -2.27 11.33
C GLY A 97 16.84 -1.71 11.86
N ILE A 98 15.80 -1.56 11.03
CA ILE A 98 14.46 -1.21 11.53
C ILE A 98 13.69 -2.47 11.97
N ILE A 99 13.47 -2.56 13.27
CA ILE A 99 12.45 -3.47 13.83
C ILE A 99 11.07 -2.83 13.56
N CYS A 100 10.32 -3.40 12.62
CA CYS A 100 8.91 -3.07 12.44
C CYS A 100 8.12 -3.40 13.71
N ALA A 101 7.14 -2.57 14.05
CA ALA A 101 6.29 -2.82 15.21
C ALA A 101 5.52 -4.14 15.03
N ALA A 102 5.91 -5.17 15.78
CA ALA A 102 5.21 -6.43 15.86
C ALA A 102 4.37 -6.50 17.15
N MET A 103 3.24 -7.21 17.11
CA MET A 103 2.54 -7.55 18.35
C MET A 103 3.42 -8.47 19.17
N VAL A 104 3.78 -8.04 20.38
CA VAL A 104 4.57 -8.83 21.33
C VAL A 104 3.71 -9.14 22.54
N VAL A 105 3.76 -10.40 23.00
CA VAL A 105 3.15 -10.79 24.26
C VAL A 105 4.03 -10.24 25.40
N THR A 106 3.45 -9.44 26.29
CA THR A 106 4.15 -8.85 27.44
C THR A 106 3.35 -9.06 28.73
N SER A 107 4.04 -9.02 29.88
CA SER A 107 3.39 -9.13 31.19
C SER A 107 2.32 -8.04 31.38
N ALA A 108 1.19 -8.39 31.97
CA ALA A 108 0.06 -7.49 32.22
C ALA A 108 0.43 -6.29 33.11
N GLU A 109 1.49 -6.41 33.91
CA GLU A 109 1.99 -5.36 34.81
C GLU A 109 2.87 -4.32 34.09
N ARG A 110 3.27 -4.58 32.84
CA ARG A 110 4.15 -3.70 32.07
C ARG A 110 3.35 -2.55 31.47
N CYS A 111 3.27 -1.43 32.19
CA CYS A 111 2.69 -0.19 31.67
C CYS A 111 3.64 0.50 30.67
N GLY A 112 3.37 0.35 29.37
CA GLY A 112 4.06 1.08 28.30
C GLY A 112 4.31 0.22 27.05
N ARG A 113 4.58 0.86 25.91
CA ARG A 113 5.03 0.14 24.71
C ARG A 113 6.41 -0.46 24.99
N SER A 114 6.57 -1.77 24.77
CA SER A 114 7.88 -2.43 24.79
C SER A 114 8.81 -1.73 23.80
N LYS A 115 9.97 -1.25 24.26
CA LYS A 115 10.99 -0.65 23.41
C LYS A 115 11.95 -1.76 22.98
N SER A 116 11.94 -2.12 21.70
CA SER A 116 13.03 -2.87 21.10
C SER A 116 14.20 -1.92 20.84
N ILE A 117 15.41 -2.36 21.18
CA ILE A 117 16.63 -1.60 20.86
C ILE A 117 16.86 -1.77 19.35
N GLN A 118 16.79 -0.67 18.61
CA GLN A 118 17.17 -0.67 17.20
C GLN A 118 18.69 -0.62 17.11
N PRO A 119 19.34 -1.54 16.39
CA PRO A 119 20.72 -1.35 15.97
C PRO A 119 20.78 -0.04 15.16
N GLY A 120 21.73 0.85 15.46
CA GLY A 120 21.80 2.19 14.87
C GLY A 120 22.11 2.25 13.37
N ASN A 121 22.22 1.11 12.69
CA ASN A 121 22.41 1.07 11.24
C ASN A 121 21.05 1.32 10.54
N ARG A 122 21.02 2.26 9.58
CA ARG A 122 19.83 2.66 8.79
C ARG A 122 20.11 2.59 7.29
N GLU A 123 21.04 1.73 6.89
CA GLU A 123 21.33 1.48 5.49
C GLU A 123 20.09 0.93 4.78
N TRP A 124 19.93 1.32 3.51
CA TRP A 124 18.89 0.82 2.65
C TRP A 124 19.49 -0.24 1.72
N ALA A 125 18.75 -1.33 1.55
CA ALA A 125 18.94 -2.30 0.48
C ALA A 125 17.73 -2.22 -0.43
N THR A 126 17.94 -2.13 -1.73
CA THR A 126 16.87 -2.09 -2.71
C THR A 126 16.89 -3.39 -3.50
N ALA A 127 15.72 -3.97 -3.79
CA ALA A 127 15.56 -5.04 -4.75
C ALA A 127 14.72 -4.56 -5.93
N ILE A 128 15.23 -4.76 -7.14
CA ILE A 128 14.45 -4.66 -8.37
C ILE A 128 13.99 -6.07 -8.71
N ILE A 129 12.67 -6.28 -8.74
CA ILE A 129 12.05 -7.59 -8.95
C ILE A 129 11.27 -7.52 -10.25
N CYS A 130 11.34 -8.57 -11.05
CA CYS A 130 10.62 -8.66 -12.32
C CYS A 130 9.95 -10.03 -12.46
N GLY A 131 8.72 -10.04 -12.97
CA GLY A 131 7.98 -11.28 -13.21
C GLY A 131 6.80 -11.09 -14.15
N ASN A 132 6.21 -12.20 -14.58
CA ASN A 132 5.11 -12.24 -15.54
C ASN A 132 3.80 -12.75 -14.95
N GLY A 133 2.75 -12.78 -15.78
CA GLY A 133 1.42 -13.25 -15.38
C GLY A 133 1.31 -14.75 -15.11
N GLU A 134 2.33 -15.54 -15.48
CA GLU A 134 2.39 -16.99 -15.30
C GLU A 134 3.16 -17.40 -14.05
N GLY A 135 3.71 -16.43 -13.31
CA GLY A 135 4.48 -16.65 -12.09
C GLY A 135 5.97 -16.91 -12.31
N GLU A 136 6.46 -16.75 -13.54
CA GLU A 136 7.88 -16.72 -13.81
C GLU A 136 8.48 -15.42 -13.26
N THR A 137 9.68 -15.52 -12.71
CA THR A 137 10.41 -14.36 -12.17
C THR A 137 11.82 -14.34 -12.73
N ILE A 138 12.29 -13.15 -13.05
CA ILE A 138 13.69 -12.91 -13.38
C ILE A 138 14.44 -12.75 -12.06
N PRO A 139 15.65 -13.34 -11.91
CA PRO A 139 16.47 -13.15 -10.73
C PRO A 139 16.54 -11.67 -10.33
N PRO A 140 16.26 -11.35 -9.05
CA PRO A 140 16.19 -9.96 -8.62
C PRO A 140 17.57 -9.31 -8.68
N PHE A 141 17.55 -7.99 -8.87
CA PHE A 141 18.74 -7.16 -8.85
C PHE A 141 18.79 -6.41 -7.52
N LEU A 142 19.77 -6.75 -6.68
CA LEU A 142 19.97 -6.15 -5.37
C LEU A 142 20.94 -4.97 -5.47
N VAL A 143 20.54 -3.84 -4.90
CA VAL A 143 21.34 -2.63 -4.79
C VAL A 143 21.56 -2.33 -3.32
N VAL A 144 22.80 -2.39 -2.85
CA VAL A 144 23.16 -2.19 -1.44
C VAL A 144 24.17 -1.06 -1.30
N GLN A 145 24.12 -0.34 -0.18
CA GLN A 145 25.13 0.69 0.08
C GLN A 145 26.48 0.02 0.36
N GLY A 146 27.54 0.49 -0.31
CA GLY A 146 28.88 -0.05 -0.16
C GLY A 146 29.88 0.49 -1.19
N GLN A 147 31.15 0.56 -0.82
CA GLN A 147 32.23 0.93 -1.75
C GLN A 147 32.76 -0.26 -2.53
N VAL A 148 32.64 -1.47 -1.98
CA VAL A 148 33.15 -2.72 -2.55
C VAL A 148 32.18 -3.85 -2.26
N HIS A 149 32.22 -4.87 -3.11
CA HIS A 149 31.54 -6.13 -2.85
C HIS A 149 32.33 -6.93 -1.81
N LEU A 150 31.65 -7.46 -0.80
CA LEU A 150 32.28 -8.34 0.18
C LEU A 150 32.12 -9.79 -0.25
N SER A 151 33.20 -10.58 -0.16
CA SER A 151 33.19 -11.98 -0.60
C SER A 151 32.19 -12.85 0.17
N ASN A 152 31.98 -12.54 1.45
CA ASN A 152 31.03 -13.25 2.31
C ASN A 152 29.57 -13.12 1.82
N TRP A 153 29.22 -12.10 1.04
CA TRP A 153 27.89 -11.99 0.44
C TRP A 153 27.57 -13.14 -0.51
N TYR A 154 28.59 -13.76 -1.09
CA TYR A 154 28.45 -14.84 -2.06
C TYR A 154 28.80 -16.22 -1.49
N THR A 155 29.66 -16.28 -0.46
CA THR A 155 30.16 -17.53 0.09
C THR A 155 29.50 -17.96 1.39
N GLU A 156 28.89 -17.02 2.13
CA GLU A 156 28.31 -17.27 3.46
C GLU A 156 26.81 -16.93 3.52
N THR A 157 26.16 -16.75 2.37
CA THR A 157 24.71 -16.52 2.30
C THR A 157 24.02 -17.65 1.54
N ASP A 158 22.73 -17.85 1.82
CA ASP A 158 21.86 -18.75 1.05
C ASP A 158 21.28 -18.06 -0.20
N LEU A 159 21.90 -16.96 -0.66
CA LEU A 159 21.44 -16.26 -1.86
C LEU A 159 21.76 -17.08 -3.10
N PRO A 160 20.79 -17.26 -4.02
CA PRO A 160 21.06 -17.94 -5.27
C PRO A 160 22.12 -17.23 -6.11
N ALA A 161 23.00 -17.99 -6.75
CA ALA A 161 24.16 -17.46 -7.49
C ALA A 161 23.77 -16.59 -8.69
N GLU A 162 22.56 -16.75 -9.21
CA GLU A 162 22.00 -15.98 -10.32
C GLU A 162 21.54 -14.57 -9.92
N TRP A 163 21.50 -14.25 -8.62
CA TRP A 163 21.10 -12.93 -8.15
C TRP A 163 22.23 -11.93 -8.38
N ALA A 164 21.90 -10.83 -9.05
CA ALA A 164 22.85 -9.76 -9.27
C ALA A 164 22.85 -8.83 -8.05
N ILE A 165 24.03 -8.54 -7.51
CA ILE A 165 24.23 -7.57 -6.42
C ILE A 165 25.09 -6.43 -6.97
N LYS A 166 24.73 -5.19 -6.69
CA LYS A 166 25.52 -4.00 -7.02
C LYS A 166 25.61 -3.06 -5.83
N THR A 167 26.76 -2.45 -5.67
CA THR A 167 26.98 -1.45 -4.63
C THR A 167 26.84 -0.02 -5.14
N TYR A 168 26.36 0.87 -4.29
CA TYR A 168 26.38 2.32 -4.52
C TYR A 168 27.00 3.04 -3.31
N ILE A 169 27.61 4.21 -3.57
CA ILE A 169 28.27 5.06 -2.56
C ILE A 169 27.25 6.05 -2.00
#